data_AF-A0ABD3VSX0-F1
#
_entry.id   AF-A0ABD3VSX0-F1
#
_cell.length_a   1.000
_cell.length_b   1.000
_cell.length_c   1.000
_cell.angle_alpha   90.00
_cell.angle_beta   90.00
_cell.angle_gamma   90.00
#
_symmetry.space_group_name_H-M   'P 1'
#
loop_
_entity.id
_entity.type
_entity.pdbx_description
1 polymer ?
#
loop_
_entity_poly.entity_id
_entity_poly.type
_entity_poly.pdbx_seq_one_letter_code
_entity_poly.pdbx_strand_id
1 'polypeptide(L)'
;RTNVHGYNFTTTRRTNVHGYNFTTTRWTNVHGYNFTTTRPTNVHGYNFTTTRRTNVHGYNFTTTRPTNVHGYNFTTTRPTNVHGYNFTTTRRTNVHG
;
A
#
# COMPACT_ATOMS: atom_id res chain seq x y z
N ARG A 1 -1.40 -15.74 -15.90
CA ARG A 1 -0.75 -16.06 -14.61
C ARG A 1 -1.38 -15.18 -13.53
N THR A 2 -1.99 -15.77 -12.53
CA THR A 2 -2.74 -15.08 -11.46
C THR A 2 -1.82 -14.55 -10.36
N ASN A 3 -0.73 -15.27 -10.06
CA ASN A 3 0.20 -14.94 -8.97
C ASN A 3 1.62 -14.70 -9.50
N VAL A 4 2.34 -13.76 -8.87
CA VAL A 4 3.77 -13.52 -9.07
C VAL A 4 4.47 -13.56 -7.72
N HIS A 5 5.56 -14.30 -7.66
CA HIS A 5 6.47 -14.39 -6.53
C HIS A 5 7.88 -14.10 -7.03
N GLY A 6 8.66 -13.30 -6.33
CA GLY A 6 10.05 -13.08 -6.72
C GLY A 6 10.79 -12.01 -5.94
N TYR A 7 12.02 -11.80 -6.39
CA TYR A 7 12.92 -10.74 -5.96
C TYR A 7 13.23 -9.87 -7.17
N ASN A 8 13.25 -8.54 -7.02
CA ASN A 8 13.69 -7.62 -8.07
C ASN A 8 12.93 -7.80 -9.40
N PHE A 9 11.65 -7.47 -9.41
CA PHE A 9 10.84 -7.63 -10.62
C PHE A 9 9.89 -6.46 -10.88
N THR A 10 9.46 -6.35 -12.13
CA THR A 10 8.40 -5.44 -12.55
C THR A 10 7.29 -6.23 -13.21
N THR A 11 6.05 -5.90 -12.90
CA THR A 11 4.89 -6.53 -13.53
C THR A 11 3.71 -5.58 -13.58
N THR A 12 2.75 -5.80 -14.47
CA THR A 12 1.71 -4.79 -14.77
C THR A 12 0.29 -5.20 -14.39
N ARG A 13 -0.08 -6.46 -14.61
CA ARG A 13 -1.44 -6.96 -14.36
C ARG A 13 -1.43 -8.42 -13.89
N ARG A 14 -1.66 -8.64 -12.59
CA ARG A 14 -2.02 -9.94 -12.01
C ARG A 14 -2.97 -9.77 -10.83
N THR A 15 -3.39 -10.89 -10.28
CA THR A 15 -4.28 -10.96 -9.13
C THR A 15 -3.52 -10.75 -7.83
N ASN A 16 -2.42 -11.50 -7.63
CA ASN A 16 -1.62 -11.47 -6.41
C ASN A 16 -0.12 -11.25 -6.72
N VAL A 17 0.53 -10.42 -5.91
CA VAL A 17 2.00 -10.19 -5.95
C VAL A 17 2.57 -10.38 -4.57
N HIS A 18 3.61 -11.19 -4.49
CA HIS A 18 4.41 -11.38 -3.29
C HIS A 18 5.88 -11.18 -3.65
N GLY A 19 6.62 -10.41 -2.89
CA GLY A 19 8.05 -10.32 -3.14
C GLY A 19 8.81 -9.24 -2.40
N TYR A 20 10.04 -9.05 -2.86
CA TYR A 20 10.99 -8.06 -2.37
C TYR A 20 11.44 -7.18 -3.52
N ASN A 21 11.55 -5.87 -3.29
CA ASN A 21 12.09 -4.91 -4.26
C ASN A 21 11.37 -4.99 -5.62
N PHE A 22 10.11 -4.57 -5.69
CA PHE A 22 9.34 -4.68 -6.95
C PHE A 22 8.47 -3.46 -7.25
N THR A 23 8.12 -3.32 -8.53
CA THR A 23 7.21 -2.27 -9.02
C THR A 23 6.03 -2.86 -9.76
N THR A 24 4.83 -2.34 -9.48
CA THR A 24 3.62 -3.02 -9.94
C THR A 24 2.39 -2.12 -10.14
N THR A 25 1.67 -2.18 -11.28
CA THR A 25 0.66 -1.15 -11.65
C THR A 25 -0.86 -1.41 -11.53
N ARG A 26 -1.37 -2.65 -11.57
CA ARG A 26 -2.81 -2.98 -11.39
C ARG A 26 -3.00 -4.36 -10.76
N TRP A 27 -3.53 -4.42 -9.53
CA TRP A 27 -3.54 -5.65 -8.70
C TRP A 27 -4.73 -5.76 -7.78
N THR A 28 -5.05 -6.99 -7.36
CA THR A 28 -5.99 -7.19 -6.27
C THR A 28 -5.26 -7.15 -4.93
N ASN A 29 -4.27 -8.02 -4.73
CA ASN A 29 -3.53 -8.12 -3.47
C ASN A 29 -2.01 -7.98 -3.70
N VAL A 30 -1.36 -7.11 -2.94
CA VAL A 30 0.10 -6.96 -2.96
C VAL A 30 0.66 -7.17 -1.56
N HIS A 31 1.66 -8.03 -1.44
CA HIS A 31 2.37 -8.31 -0.20
C HIS A 31 3.88 -8.20 -0.44
N GLY A 32 4.61 -7.54 0.45
CA GLY A 32 6.06 -7.55 0.32
C GLY A 32 6.84 -6.52 1.11
N TYR A 33 8.10 -6.42 0.73
CA TYR A 33 9.08 -5.50 1.30
C TYR A 33 9.65 -4.62 0.19
N ASN A 34 9.81 -3.32 0.46
CA ASN A 34 10.42 -2.36 -0.45
C ASN A 34 9.75 -2.38 -1.84
N PHE A 35 8.56 -1.80 -1.99
CA PHE A 35 7.88 -1.85 -3.28
C PHE A 35 7.07 -0.60 -3.60
N THR A 36 6.81 -0.41 -4.89
CA THR A 36 5.92 0.64 -5.38
C THR A 36 4.75 0.02 -6.10
N THR A 37 3.55 0.51 -5.82
CA THR A 37 2.38 0.07 -6.59
C THR A 37 1.32 1.12 -6.81
N THR A 38 0.80 1.08 -8.03
CA THR A 38 -0.31 1.92 -8.47
C THR A 38 -1.59 1.08 -8.45
N ARG A 39 -2.69 1.64 -7.94
CA ARG A 39 -4.04 1.06 -8.02
C ARG A 39 -4.23 -0.41 -7.57
N PRO A 40 -3.69 -0.90 -6.45
CA PRO A 40 -4.11 -2.19 -5.92
C PRO A 40 -5.39 -2.07 -5.06
N THR A 41 -6.09 -3.19 -4.82
CA THR A 41 -7.24 -3.21 -3.91
C THR A 41 -6.80 -3.27 -2.45
N ASN A 42 -6.01 -4.29 -2.09
CA ASN A 42 -5.50 -4.52 -0.74
C ASN A 42 -3.99 -4.64 -0.77
N VAL A 43 -3.32 -4.07 0.21
CA VAL A 43 -1.88 -4.24 0.34
C VAL A 43 -1.40 -4.27 1.77
N HIS A 44 -0.43 -5.17 1.98
CA HIS A 44 0.27 -5.37 3.22
C HIS A 44 1.77 -5.31 2.97
N GLY A 45 2.55 -4.63 3.81
CA GLY A 45 3.99 -4.72 3.67
C GLY A 45 4.80 -3.76 4.51
N TYR A 46 6.10 -3.73 4.19
CA TYR A 46 7.09 -2.88 4.83
C TYR A 46 7.74 -2.01 3.77
N ASN A 47 7.97 -0.72 4.09
CA ASN A 47 8.68 0.22 3.22
C ASN A 47 8.06 0.29 1.81
N PHE A 48 6.92 0.95 1.65
CA PHE A 48 6.27 0.99 0.33
C PHE A 48 5.60 2.32 0.01
N THR A 49 5.36 2.52 -1.29
CA THR A 49 4.61 3.67 -1.80
C THR A 49 3.39 3.23 -2.61
N THR A 50 2.28 3.96 -2.46
CA THR A 50 1.07 3.72 -3.26
C THR A 50 0.19 4.93 -3.49
N THR A 51 -0.56 4.94 -4.59
CA THR A 51 -1.27 6.14 -5.06
C THR A 51 -2.79 6.09 -5.02
N ARG A 52 -3.40 4.89 -5.07
CA ARG A 52 -4.86 4.69 -5.05
C ARG A 52 -5.15 3.31 -4.51
N ARG A 53 -5.84 3.19 -3.38
CA ARG A 53 -6.15 1.90 -2.75
C ARG A 53 -7.44 1.89 -2.00
N THR A 54 -7.99 0.69 -1.81
CA THR A 54 -9.07 0.48 -0.84
C THR A 54 -8.48 0.30 0.54
N ASN A 55 -7.60 -0.69 0.76
CA ASN A 55 -7.07 -0.99 2.08
C ASN A 55 -5.54 -1.02 2.10
N VAL A 56 -4.94 -0.38 3.09
CA VAL A 56 -3.49 -0.29 3.29
C VAL A 56 -3.13 -0.71 4.70
N HIS A 57 -2.26 -1.70 4.84
CA HIS A 57 -1.72 -2.16 6.11
C HIS A 57 -0.19 -2.20 6.01
N GLY A 58 0.53 -1.72 7.02
CA GLY A 58 1.98 -1.91 7.04
C GLY A 58 2.79 -1.01 7.95
N TYR A 59 4.09 -1.03 7.71
CA TYR A 59 5.10 -0.26 8.44
C TYR A 59 5.89 0.60 7.46
N ASN A 60 6.19 1.86 7.83
CA ASN A 60 7.02 2.78 7.04
C ASN A 60 6.50 2.93 5.61
N PHE A 61 5.40 3.65 5.38
CA PHE A 61 4.85 3.77 4.03
C PHE A 61 4.28 5.14 3.70
N THR A 62 4.14 5.38 2.41
CA THR A 62 3.43 6.55 1.87
C THR A 62 2.24 6.10 1.03
N THR A 63 1.08 6.69 1.28
CA THR A 63 -0.15 6.39 0.52
C THR A 63 -0.91 7.64 0.13
N THR A 64 -1.47 7.64 -1.08
CA THR A 64 -2.37 8.68 -1.57
C THR A 64 -3.75 8.09 -1.83
N ARG A 65 -4.80 8.81 -1.43
CA ARG A 65 -6.22 8.47 -1.59
C ARG A 65 -6.57 7.01 -1.20
N PRO A 66 -6.19 6.52 -0.01
CA PRO A 66 -6.69 5.24 0.49
C PRO A 66 -8.11 5.38 1.05
N THR A 67 -8.92 4.31 1.02
CA THR A 67 -10.15 4.28 1.83
C THR A 67 -9.81 4.03 3.29
N ASN A 68 -9.12 2.93 3.60
CA ASN A 68 -8.71 2.57 4.95
C ASN A 68 -7.19 2.42 5.05
N VAL A 69 -6.61 2.98 6.11
CA VAL A 69 -5.19 2.88 6.44
C VAL A 69 -5.01 2.35 7.85
N HIS A 70 -4.23 1.29 7.98
CA HIS A 70 -3.72 0.77 9.24
C HIS A 70 -2.20 0.69 9.23
N GLY A 71 -1.52 1.13 10.29
CA GLY A 71 -0.08 0.88 10.35
C GLY A 71 0.73 1.70 11.36
N TYR A 72 2.04 1.63 11.18
CA TYR A 72 3.02 2.32 12.01
C TYR A 72 3.96 3.14 11.13
N ASN A 73 4.30 4.37 11.54
CA ASN A 73 5.20 5.26 10.81
C ASN A 73 4.78 5.47 9.36
N PHE A 74 3.79 6.32 9.08
CA PHE A 74 3.34 6.51 7.69
C PHE A 74 2.89 7.93 7.36
N THR A 75 2.91 8.22 6.07
CA THR A 75 2.31 9.44 5.51
C THR A 75 1.14 9.07 4.63
N THR A 76 0.00 9.73 4.85
CA THR A 76 -1.20 9.52 4.03
C THR A 76 -1.80 10.84 3.56
N THR A 77 -2.21 10.88 2.30
CA THR A 77 -2.90 12.02 1.70
C THR A 77 -4.31 11.64 1.31
N ARG A 78 -5.32 12.39 1.80
CA ARG A 78 -6.74 12.16 1.49
C ARG A 78 -7.28 10.76 1.87
N PRO A 79 -6.97 10.20 3.06
CA PRO A 79 -7.64 8.99 3.53
C PRO A 79 -9.11 9.21 3.87
N THR A 80 -9.93 8.15 3.76
CA THR A 80 -11.27 8.14 4.37
C THR A 80 -11.19 7.84 5.86
N ASN A 81 -10.55 6.73 6.24
CA ASN A 81 -10.32 6.26 7.60
C ASN A 81 -8.84 5.96 7.84
N VAL A 82 -8.33 6.33 9.02
CA VAL A 82 -6.96 6.07 9.46
C VAL A 82 -6.95 5.54 10.88
N HIS A 83 -6.21 4.45 11.10
CA HIS A 83 -5.88 3.93 12.41
C HIS A 83 -4.39 3.56 12.51
N GLY A 84 -3.67 4.05 13.51
CA GLY A 84 -2.27 3.65 13.67
C GLY A 84 -1.43 4.63 14.47
N TYR A 85 -0.14 4.36 14.54
CA TYR A 85 0.80 5.12 15.37
C TYR A 85 1.83 5.86 14.50
N ASN A 86 2.27 7.03 14.98
CA ASN A 86 3.31 7.85 14.35
C ASN A 86 3.02 8.17 12.88
N PHE A 87 1.92 8.87 12.60
CA PHE A 87 1.54 9.15 11.22
C PHE A 87 1.32 10.63 10.95
N THR A 88 1.50 11.00 9.67
CA THR A 88 1.14 12.32 9.14
C THR A 88 -0.01 12.19 8.16
N THR A 89 -1.02 13.04 8.29
CA THR A 89 -2.18 13.10 7.37
C THR A 89 -2.42 14.52 6.88
N THR A 90 -2.50 14.72 5.56
CA THR A 90 -2.61 16.07 4.97
C THR A 90 -4.04 16.52 4.65
N ARG A 91 -5.04 15.63 4.56
CA ARG A 91 -6.46 15.98 4.34
C ARG A 91 -7.34 14.81 4.74
N ARG A 92 -8.33 14.97 5.64
CA ARG A 92 -9.02 13.84 6.29
C ARG A 92 -10.55 13.98 6.38
N THR A 93 -11.22 12.83 6.47
CA THR A 93 -12.61 12.70 6.95
C THR A 93 -12.66 12.15 8.37
N ASN A 94 -12.10 10.95 8.65
CA ASN A 94 -12.10 10.33 9.98
C ASN A 94 -10.71 9.79 10.35
N VAL A 95 -10.22 10.07 11.56
CA VAL A 95 -8.88 9.67 12.04
C VAL A 95 -8.94 9.27 13.51
N HIS A 96 -8.39 8.10 13.83
CA HIS A 96 -8.22 7.58 15.18
C HIS A 96 -6.74 7.19 15.38
N GLY A 97 -6.04 7.86 16.28
CA GLY A 97 -4.62 7.63 16.59
C GLY A 97 -4.45 6.96 17.94
#